data_AF-A0A2E0ERU1-F1
#
_entry.id   AF-A0A2E0ERU1-F1
#
_cell.length_a   1.000
_cell.length_b   1.000
_cell.length_c   1.000
_cell.angle_alpha   90.00
_cell.angle_beta   90.00
_cell.angle_gamma   90.00
#
_symmetry.space_group_name_H-M   'P 1'
#
loop_
_entity.id
_entity.type
_entity.pdbx_description
1 polymer ?
#
loop_
_entity_poly.entity_id
_entity_poly.type
_entity_poly.pdbx_seq_one_letter_code
_entity_poly.pdbx_strand_id
1 'polypeptide(L)'
;MDVFYLADEERFLVGHVQQIDMNSNCTSLRICLNQIIAWSQNNSTHSPIWISFNTKDDYIFGLPSPQPFSQEAFSLMDSIIEEKLGEKLIRPKDIVDLKWPLLDEARGKFILILDEGGAKRDMYYEGWQQRPMFTNAPEGHPASAIMIINDPVKQFDEIQRLVKAGYMVRTRADANTREARDNDTRRKIAAFQSGAQAVSTDYYLPATHFGNEYQVSLPQPVQCNPITAPDYCQINEW
;
A
#
# COMPACT_ATOMS: atom_id res chain seq x y z
N MET A 1 -4.64 -4.61 -0.67
CA MET A 1 -5.03 -6.00 -0.41
C MET A 1 -6.07 -5.95 0.67
N ASP A 2 -7.29 -6.23 0.27
CA ASP A 2 -8.44 -6.17 1.16
C ASP A 2 -8.61 -7.57 1.75
N VAL A 3 -8.51 -7.68 3.07
CA VAL A 3 -8.47 -8.96 3.78
C VAL A 3 -9.63 -9.10 4.75
N PHE A 4 -10.26 -10.27 4.75
CA PHE A 4 -11.34 -10.63 5.67
C PHE A 4 -10.88 -11.75 6.59
N TYR A 5 -10.93 -11.53 7.90
CA TYR A 5 -10.55 -12.54 8.89
C TYR A 5 -11.65 -13.59 9.07
N LEU A 6 -11.27 -14.86 9.11
CA LEU A 6 -12.14 -15.98 9.46
C LEU A 6 -11.57 -16.68 10.70
N ALA A 7 -12.15 -16.40 11.86
CA ALA A 7 -11.63 -16.85 13.15
C ALA A 7 -11.61 -18.37 13.29
N ASP A 8 -12.72 -19.05 12.97
CA ASP A 8 -12.87 -20.50 13.10
C ASP A 8 -11.90 -21.31 12.20
N GLU A 9 -11.36 -20.66 11.17
CA GLU A 9 -10.45 -21.28 10.20
C GLU A 9 -9.02 -20.74 10.30
N GLU A 10 -8.76 -19.82 11.23
CA GLU A 10 -7.47 -19.12 11.42
C GLU A 10 -6.84 -18.68 10.08
N ARG A 11 -7.63 -18.02 9.23
CA ARG A 11 -7.18 -17.59 7.90
C ARG A 11 -7.77 -16.25 7.47
N PHE A 12 -7.21 -15.73 6.37
CA PHE A 12 -7.68 -14.51 5.72
C PHE A 12 -8.08 -14.79 4.28
N LEU A 13 -9.30 -14.40 3.93
CA LEU A 13 -9.75 -14.29 2.54
C LEU A 13 -9.31 -12.97 1.93
N VAL A 14 -9.14 -12.94 0.61
CA VAL A 14 -8.83 -11.73 -0.14
C VAL A 14 -9.95 -11.42 -1.12
N GLY A 15 -10.51 -10.21 -1.05
CA GLY A 15 -11.65 -9.77 -1.84
C GLY A 15 -11.92 -8.29 -1.59
N HIS A 16 -12.81 -7.66 -2.34
CA HIS A 16 -13.07 -6.22 -2.25
C HIS A 16 -14.30 -5.89 -1.37
N VAL A 17 -15.42 -6.59 -1.58
CA VAL A 17 -16.66 -6.44 -0.80
C VAL A 17 -17.13 -7.79 -0.30
N GLN A 18 -17.39 -7.90 1.01
CA GLN A 18 -17.80 -9.17 1.62
C GLN A 18 -18.94 -9.83 0.85
N GLN A 19 -18.74 -11.08 0.45
CA GLN A 19 -19.69 -11.93 -0.29
C GLN A 19 -20.04 -11.48 -1.72
N ILE A 20 -20.08 -10.17 -2.01
CA ILE A 20 -20.52 -9.64 -3.32
C ILE A 20 -19.38 -9.58 -4.33
N ASP A 21 -18.19 -9.21 -3.88
CA ASP A 21 -17.04 -8.95 -4.75
C ASP A 21 -15.79 -9.59 -4.14
N MET A 22 -15.76 -10.92 -4.19
CA MET A 22 -14.66 -11.75 -3.68
C MET A 22 -13.77 -12.28 -4.82
N ASN A 23 -13.96 -11.78 -6.05
CA ASN A 23 -13.26 -12.29 -7.22
C ASN A 23 -11.87 -11.65 -7.33
N SER A 24 -10.94 -12.14 -6.51
CA SER A 24 -9.53 -11.77 -6.53
C SER A 24 -8.71 -12.76 -7.38
N ASN A 25 -7.56 -12.32 -7.90
CA ASN A 25 -6.60 -13.21 -8.58
C ASN A 25 -6.06 -14.35 -7.70
N CYS A 26 -6.23 -14.23 -6.38
CA CYS A 26 -5.85 -15.21 -5.38
C CYS A 26 -6.86 -15.16 -4.23
N THR A 27 -7.22 -16.31 -3.66
CA THR A 27 -8.40 -16.44 -2.78
C THR A 27 -8.09 -16.25 -1.29
N SER A 28 -6.86 -16.49 -0.85
CA SER A 28 -6.43 -16.32 0.54
C SER A 28 -5.12 -15.56 0.63
N LEU A 29 -4.88 -14.91 1.77
CA LEU A 29 -3.64 -14.16 2.01
C LEU A 29 -2.41 -15.04 1.77
N ARG A 30 -2.42 -16.28 2.29
CA ARG A 30 -1.33 -17.24 2.08
C ARG A 30 -1.08 -17.55 0.61
N ILE A 31 -2.14 -17.75 -0.19
CA ILE A 31 -2.00 -18.00 -1.64
C ILE A 31 -1.43 -16.77 -2.34
N CYS A 32 -1.94 -15.58 -2.03
CA CYS A 32 -1.46 -14.32 -2.60
C CYS A 32 0.03 -14.11 -2.29
N LEU A 33 0.43 -14.24 -1.02
CA LEU A 33 1.82 -14.07 -0.62
C LEU A 33 2.74 -15.12 -1.25
N ASN A 34 2.28 -16.38 -1.42
CA ASN A 34 3.03 -17.42 -2.12
C ASN A 34 3.29 -17.04 -3.60
N GLN A 35 2.30 -16.46 -4.29
CA GLN A 35 2.48 -16.00 -5.66
C GLN A 35 3.47 -14.83 -5.73
N ILE A 36 3.35 -13.87 -4.81
CA ILE A 36 4.22 -12.70 -4.73
C ILE A 36 5.67 -13.11 -4.47
N ILE A 37 5.93 -13.99 -3.50
CA ILE A 37 7.29 -14.41 -3.18
C ILE A 37 7.91 -15.24 -4.31
N ALA A 38 7.13 -16.13 -4.95
CA ALA A 38 7.62 -16.90 -6.09
C ALA A 38 8.00 -15.99 -7.27
N TRP A 39 7.17 -14.98 -7.57
CA TRP A 39 7.50 -13.99 -8.59
C TRP A 39 8.76 -13.18 -8.21
N SER A 40 8.87 -12.72 -6.95
CA SER A 40 10.02 -11.95 -6.48
C SER A 40 11.33 -12.73 -6.55
N GLN A 41 11.30 -14.04 -6.24
CA GLN A 41 12.48 -14.91 -6.36
C GLN A 41 12.98 -15.03 -7.80
N ASN A 42 12.05 -15.04 -8.78
CA ASN A 42 12.39 -15.04 -10.20
C ASN A 42 12.76 -13.65 -10.75
N ASN A 43 12.57 -12.59 -9.96
CA ASN A 43 12.83 -11.20 -10.33
C ASN A 43 13.62 -10.50 -9.21
N SER A 44 14.74 -11.08 -8.77
CA SER A 44 15.41 -10.73 -7.51
C SER A 44 15.87 -9.27 -7.37
N THR A 45 16.00 -8.53 -8.47
CA THR A 45 16.39 -7.11 -8.51
C THR A 45 15.21 -6.15 -8.73
N HIS A 46 13.97 -6.64 -8.62
CA HIS A 46 12.77 -5.81 -8.77
C HIS A 46 12.82 -4.58 -7.85
N SER A 47 12.25 -3.47 -8.29
CA SER A 47 12.10 -2.28 -7.44
C SER A 47 11.28 -2.61 -6.18
N PRO A 48 11.44 -1.88 -5.06
CA PRO A 48 10.72 -2.16 -3.83
C PRO A 48 9.21 -2.18 -4.05
N ILE A 49 8.55 -3.28 -3.69
CA ILE A 49 7.11 -3.43 -3.92
C ILE A 49 6.36 -3.00 -2.67
N TRP A 50 5.38 -2.12 -2.88
CA TRP A 50 4.47 -1.66 -1.84
C TRP A 50 3.22 -2.54 -1.81
N ILE A 51 2.91 -3.08 -0.64
CA ILE A 51 1.67 -3.83 -0.41
C ILE A 51 0.92 -3.17 0.73
N SER A 52 -0.23 -2.62 0.41
CA SER A 52 -1.15 -2.03 1.39
C SER A 52 -2.20 -3.06 1.78
N PHE A 53 -2.52 -3.14 3.07
CA PHE A 53 -3.54 -4.03 3.62
C PHE A 53 -4.69 -3.21 4.21
N ASN A 54 -5.91 -3.49 3.78
CA ASN A 54 -7.13 -2.99 4.40
C ASN A 54 -7.82 -4.16 5.09
N THR A 55 -8.06 -4.05 6.38
CA THR A 55 -8.67 -5.09 7.21
C THR A 55 -10.18 -4.91 7.22
N LYS A 56 -10.86 -5.66 6.37
CA LYS A 56 -12.29 -5.48 6.11
C LYS A 56 -13.13 -6.15 7.19
N ASP A 57 -13.67 -5.33 8.07
CA ASP A 57 -14.61 -5.72 9.12
C ASP A 57 -15.78 -4.73 9.30
N ASP A 58 -15.99 -3.84 8.33
CA ASP A 58 -17.10 -2.89 8.37
C ASP A 58 -18.45 -3.61 8.14
N TYR A 59 -19.43 -3.26 8.97
CA TYR A 59 -20.81 -3.71 8.77
C TYR A 59 -21.42 -3.06 7.52
N ILE A 60 -21.98 -3.89 6.63
CA ILE A 60 -22.73 -3.45 5.47
C ILE A 60 -24.16 -3.96 5.60
N PHE A 61 -25.14 -3.05 5.60
CA PHE A 61 -26.55 -3.40 5.71
C PHE A 61 -26.96 -4.38 4.60
N GLY A 62 -27.61 -5.48 4.99
CA GLY A 62 -28.05 -6.54 4.09
C GLY A 62 -26.99 -7.62 3.80
N LEU A 63 -25.79 -7.52 4.37
CA LEU A 63 -24.76 -8.55 4.28
C LEU A 63 -24.47 -9.15 5.67
N PRO A 64 -23.95 -10.39 5.73
CA PRO A 64 -23.47 -10.96 6.99
C PRO A 64 -22.41 -10.05 7.62
N SER A 65 -22.49 -9.87 8.94
CA SER A 65 -21.46 -9.12 9.67
C SER A 65 -20.11 -9.83 9.53
N PRO A 66 -19.06 -9.13 9.08
CA PRO A 66 -17.72 -9.71 9.04
C PRO A 66 -17.18 -9.89 10.46
N GLN A 67 -16.19 -10.77 10.62
CA GLN A 67 -15.48 -10.93 11.87
C GLN A 67 -14.63 -9.67 12.15
N PRO A 68 -14.79 -9.02 13.32
CA PRO A 68 -13.94 -7.90 13.71
C PRO A 68 -12.46 -8.29 13.81
N PHE A 69 -11.56 -7.39 13.42
CA PHE A 69 -10.13 -7.56 13.65
C PHE A 69 -9.78 -7.32 15.12
N SER A 70 -9.22 -8.36 15.73
CA SER A 70 -8.70 -8.34 17.10
C SER A 70 -7.17 -8.36 17.12
N GLN A 71 -6.56 -8.29 18.31
CA GLN A 71 -5.11 -8.42 18.46
C GLN A 71 -4.61 -9.79 17.97
N GLU A 72 -5.40 -10.84 18.19
CA GLU A 72 -5.13 -12.20 17.73
C GLU A 72 -5.18 -12.27 16.21
N ALA A 73 -6.17 -11.63 15.57
CA ALA A 73 -6.25 -11.53 14.12
C ALA A 73 -5.00 -10.84 13.55
N PHE A 74 -4.59 -9.70 14.13
CA PHE A 74 -3.37 -9.02 13.69
C PHE A 74 -2.11 -9.87 13.91
N SER A 75 -1.99 -10.55 15.04
CA SER A 75 -0.85 -11.42 15.35
C SER A 75 -0.75 -12.60 14.38
N LEU A 76 -1.90 -13.19 14.01
CA LEU A 76 -1.96 -14.24 13.00
C LEU A 76 -1.59 -13.72 11.60
N MET A 77 -2.10 -12.55 11.22
CA MET A 77 -1.75 -11.90 9.95
C MET A 77 -0.25 -11.62 9.87
N ASP A 78 0.34 -11.10 10.95
CA ASP A 78 1.78 -10.87 11.06
C ASP A 78 2.55 -12.17 10.92
N SER A 79 2.16 -13.24 11.62
CA SER A 79 2.82 -14.55 11.51
C SER A 79 2.81 -15.10 10.07
N ILE A 80 1.69 -14.95 9.35
CA ILE A 80 1.59 -15.36 7.94
C ILE A 80 2.52 -14.53 7.06
N ILE A 81 2.60 -13.22 7.28
CA ILE A 81 3.48 -12.31 6.54
C ILE A 81 4.94 -12.64 6.80
N GLU A 82 5.31 -12.83 8.07
CA GLU A 82 6.67 -13.19 8.49
C GLU A 82 7.12 -14.51 7.86
N GLU A 83 6.26 -15.53 7.88
CA GLU A 83 6.54 -16.83 7.27
C GLU A 83 6.86 -16.71 5.77
N LYS A 84 6.20 -15.81 5.05
CA LYS A 84 6.31 -15.71 3.58
C LYS A 84 7.34 -14.71 3.09
N LEU A 85 7.44 -13.57 3.75
CA LEU A 85 8.20 -12.42 3.25
C LEU A 85 9.32 -11.98 4.18
N GLY A 86 9.42 -12.53 5.41
CA GLY A 86 10.17 -11.95 6.54
C GLY A 86 11.55 -11.38 6.22
N GLU A 87 12.40 -12.11 5.50
CA GLU A 87 13.77 -11.67 5.14
C GLU A 87 13.82 -10.59 4.06
N LYS A 88 12.74 -10.45 3.28
CA LYS A 88 12.59 -9.47 2.20
C LYS A 88 11.81 -8.24 2.64
N LEU A 89 11.49 -8.09 3.93
CA LEU A 89 10.78 -6.90 4.42
C LEU A 89 11.74 -5.76 4.74
N ILE A 90 11.35 -4.55 4.35
CA ILE A 90 11.79 -3.32 5.01
C ILE A 90 10.78 -3.04 6.11
N ARG A 91 11.23 -2.98 7.36
CA ARG A 91 10.34 -2.99 8.54
C ARG A 91 10.32 -1.63 9.24
N PRO A 92 9.31 -1.38 10.09
CA PRO A 92 9.26 -0.17 10.91
C PRO A 92 10.52 0.07 11.76
N LYS A 93 11.07 -0.96 12.42
CA LYS A 93 12.30 -0.82 13.21
C LYS A 93 13.54 -0.42 12.41
N ASP A 94 13.55 -0.67 11.09
CA ASP A 94 14.70 -0.37 10.24
C ASP A 94 14.76 1.12 9.90
N ILE A 95 13.66 1.86 10.13
CA ILE A 95 13.52 3.27 9.80
C ILE A 95 13.73 4.10 11.08
N VAL A 96 14.96 4.60 11.25
CA VAL A 96 15.34 5.48 12.36
C VAL A 96 15.45 6.91 11.83
N ASP A 97 14.82 7.87 12.51
CA ASP A 97 14.80 9.29 12.13
C ASP A 97 14.38 9.53 10.66
N LEU A 98 13.40 8.75 10.18
CA LEU A 98 12.90 8.79 8.79
C LEU A 98 13.99 8.57 7.71
N LYS A 99 15.08 7.89 8.08
CA LYS A 99 16.12 7.49 7.12
C LYS A 99 15.73 6.17 6.48
N TRP A 100 15.45 6.24 5.18
CA TRP A 100 15.10 5.10 4.36
C TRP A 100 16.34 4.51 3.67
N PRO A 101 16.37 3.20 3.40
CA PRO A 101 17.42 2.59 2.59
C PRO A 101 17.46 3.24 1.20
N LEU A 102 18.65 3.24 0.59
CA LEU A 102 18.78 3.62 -0.81
C LEU A 102 18.02 2.65 -1.71
N LEU A 103 17.65 3.10 -2.91
CA LEU A 103 16.91 2.26 -3.87
C LEU A 103 17.61 0.91 -4.10
N ASP A 104 18.93 0.91 -4.31
CA ASP A 104 19.70 -0.31 -4.56
C ASP A 104 19.73 -1.26 -3.36
N GLU A 105 19.69 -0.75 -2.13
CA GLU A 105 19.59 -1.56 -0.90
C GLU A 105 18.17 -2.10 -0.67
N ALA A 106 17.18 -1.47 -1.31
CA ALA A 106 15.77 -1.80 -1.20
C ALA A 106 15.28 -2.72 -2.33
N ARG A 107 16.05 -2.92 -3.41
CA ARG A 107 15.69 -3.84 -4.49
C ARG A 107 15.47 -5.26 -3.97
N GLY A 108 14.48 -5.95 -4.55
CA GLY A 108 14.10 -7.31 -4.17
C GLY A 108 13.33 -7.41 -2.84
N LYS A 109 12.96 -6.26 -2.24
CA LYS A 109 12.28 -6.16 -0.94
C LYS A 109 10.85 -5.61 -1.07
N PHE A 110 10.13 -5.71 0.04
CA PHE A 110 8.75 -5.27 0.19
C PHE A 110 8.61 -4.26 1.32
N ILE A 111 7.75 -3.27 1.10
CA ILE A 111 7.27 -2.34 2.12
C ILE A 111 5.79 -2.63 2.32
N LEU A 112 5.40 -2.98 3.54
CA LEU A 112 4.03 -3.33 3.86
C LEU A 112 3.39 -2.25 4.72
N ILE A 113 2.15 -1.87 4.41
CA ILE A 113 1.42 -0.88 5.19
C ILE A 113 0.03 -1.39 5.58
N LEU A 114 -0.30 -1.25 6.86
CA LEU A 114 -1.67 -1.34 7.35
C LEU A 114 -2.37 -0.01 7.04
N ASP A 115 -3.22 -0.02 6.01
CA ASP A 115 -4.05 1.12 5.60
C ASP A 115 -5.34 1.14 6.42
N GLU A 116 -5.16 1.43 7.70
CA GLU A 116 -6.24 1.57 8.67
C GLU A 116 -6.05 2.83 9.53
N GLY A 117 -7.17 3.32 10.07
CA GLY A 117 -7.21 4.39 11.05
C GLY A 117 -7.89 3.93 12.35
N GLY A 118 -8.00 4.87 13.29
CA GLY A 118 -8.76 4.68 14.53
C GLY A 118 -8.36 3.43 15.32
N ALA A 119 -9.36 2.73 15.85
CA ALA A 119 -9.17 1.62 16.76
C ALA A 119 -8.28 0.49 16.19
N LYS A 120 -8.40 0.17 14.90
CA LYS A 120 -7.60 -0.89 14.26
C LYS A 120 -6.12 -0.53 14.17
N ARG A 121 -5.83 0.71 13.77
CA ARG A 121 -4.45 1.24 13.78
C ARG A 121 -3.88 1.29 15.19
N ASP A 122 -4.66 1.82 16.14
CA ASP A 122 -4.20 2.02 17.52
C ASP A 122 -3.92 0.67 18.21
N MET A 123 -4.73 -0.35 17.93
CA MET A 123 -4.48 -1.73 18.35
C MET A 123 -3.16 -2.28 17.79
N TYR A 124 -2.83 -1.94 16.54
CA TYR A 124 -1.61 -2.39 15.88
C TYR A 124 -0.34 -1.68 16.38
N TYR A 125 -0.46 -0.61 17.18
CA TYR A 125 0.72 0.06 17.75
C TYR A 125 1.44 -0.77 18.81
N GLU A 126 0.78 -1.74 19.44
CA GLU A 126 1.43 -2.62 20.40
C GLU A 126 2.53 -3.44 19.72
N GLY A 127 3.79 -3.19 20.09
CA GLY A 127 4.95 -3.85 19.48
C GLY A 127 5.24 -3.43 18.04
N TRP A 128 4.75 -2.27 17.57
CA TRP A 128 4.85 -1.80 16.17
C TRP A 128 6.24 -1.92 15.54
N GLN A 129 7.31 -1.75 16.31
CA GLN A 129 8.69 -1.87 15.82
C GLN A 129 9.02 -3.28 15.32
N GLN A 130 8.46 -4.31 15.96
CA GLN A 130 8.71 -5.71 15.60
C GLN A 130 7.70 -6.27 14.60
N ARG A 131 6.62 -5.53 14.36
CA ARG A 131 5.58 -5.93 13.40
C ARG A 131 6.08 -5.75 11.96
N PRO A 132 5.58 -6.56 11.01
CA PRO A 132 6.03 -6.50 9.62
C PRO A 132 5.49 -5.31 8.81
N MET A 133 4.46 -4.62 9.30
CA MET A 133 3.79 -3.53 8.59
C MET A 133 4.02 -2.17 9.26
N PHE A 134 4.21 -1.15 8.42
CA PHE A 134 4.05 0.24 8.83
C PHE A 134 2.58 0.56 9.06
N THR A 135 2.31 1.59 9.86
CA THR A 135 0.95 2.08 10.12
C THR A 135 0.80 3.49 9.57
N ASN A 136 -0.44 3.89 9.25
CA ASN A 136 -0.78 5.27 8.94
C ASN A 136 -0.89 6.12 10.23
N ALA A 137 0.22 6.17 10.98
CA ALA A 137 0.32 6.94 12.21
C ALA A 137 0.36 8.45 11.90
N PRO A 138 -0.19 9.30 12.79
CA PRO A 138 -0.13 10.74 12.57
C PRO A 138 1.31 11.26 12.68
N GLU A 139 1.57 12.39 12.03
CA GLU A 139 2.88 13.06 12.08
C GLU A 139 3.37 13.26 13.52
N GLY A 140 4.67 13.03 13.73
CA GLY A 140 5.30 13.13 15.05
C GLY A 140 5.09 11.92 15.97
N HIS A 141 4.19 10.99 15.63
CA HIS A 141 4.07 9.73 16.37
C HIS A 141 5.33 8.87 16.17
N PRO A 142 5.84 8.15 17.19
CA PRO A 142 7.04 7.32 17.06
C PRO A 142 6.96 6.24 15.96
N ALA A 143 5.75 5.71 15.70
CA ALA A 143 5.49 4.75 14.64
C ALA A 143 5.28 5.37 13.24
N SER A 144 5.35 6.70 13.12
CA SER A 144 5.09 7.41 11.86
C SER A 144 6.32 7.38 10.97
N ALA A 145 6.19 6.71 9.83
CA ALA A 145 7.19 6.73 8.76
C ALA A 145 6.53 6.82 7.37
N ILE A 146 5.35 6.21 7.22
CA ILE A 146 4.53 6.24 6.01
C ILE A 146 3.18 6.88 6.32
N MET A 147 2.72 7.77 5.44
CA MET A 147 1.39 8.38 5.53
C MET A 147 0.53 8.05 4.32
N ILE A 148 -0.77 7.90 4.55
CA ILE A 148 -1.76 7.67 3.49
C ILE A 148 -2.59 8.93 3.34
N ILE A 149 -2.39 9.62 2.22
CA ILE A 149 -3.06 10.88 1.90
C ILE A 149 -3.77 10.73 0.56
N ASN A 150 -5.09 10.57 0.63
CA ASN A 150 -5.91 10.13 -0.50
C ASN A 150 -6.35 11.24 -1.46
N ASP A 151 -6.15 12.52 -1.14
CA ASP A 151 -6.52 13.62 -2.04
C ASP A 151 -5.31 14.45 -2.47
N PRO A 152 -4.59 14.04 -3.52
CA PRO A 152 -3.41 14.77 -3.97
C PRO A 152 -3.73 16.10 -4.66
N VAL A 153 -5.02 16.37 -4.97
CA VAL A 153 -5.42 17.68 -5.50
C VAL A 153 -5.63 18.67 -4.36
N LYS A 154 -6.36 18.27 -3.32
CA LYS A 154 -6.64 19.15 -2.17
C LYS A 154 -5.50 19.23 -1.16
N GLN A 155 -4.71 18.17 -1.05
CA GLN A 155 -3.63 18.02 -0.05
C GLN A 155 -2.25 18.01 -0.71
N PHE A 156 -2.12 18.58 -1.91
CA PHE A 156 -0.88 18.59 -2.68
C PHE A 156 0.31 19.13 -1.88
N ASP A 157 0.16 20.32 -1.31
CA ASP A 157 1.21 20.99 -0.54
C ASP A 157 1.58 20.21 0.73
N GLU A 158 0.59 19.57 1.35
CA GLU A 158 0.79 18.74 2.54
C GLU A 158 1.60 17.49 2.21
N ILE A 159 1.28 16.81 1.10
CA ILE A 159 2.07 15.67 0.62
C ILE A 159 3.51 16.10 0.37
N GLN A 160 3.73 17.22 -0.33
CA GLN A 160 5.09 17.70 -0.60
C GLN A 160 5.84 18.03 0.69
N ARG A 161 5.18 18.65 1.67
CA ARG A 161 5.78 19.00 2.97
C ARG A 161 6.24 17.75 3.71
N LEU A 162 5.40 16.72 3.78
CA LEU A 162 5.70 15.46 4.45
C LEU A 162 6.83 14.70 3.75
N VAL A 163 6.80 14.66 2.42
CA VAL A 163 7.87 14.08 1.60
C VAL A 163 9.20 14.78 1.85
N LYS A 164 9.22 16.13 1.93
CA LYS A 164 10.43 16.90 2.28
C LYS A 164 10.90 16.65 3.71
N ALA A 165 10.00 16.33 4.62
CA ALA A 165 10.32 16.00 6.01
C ALA A 165 10.87 14.57 6.18
N GLY A 166 10.89 13.75 5.12
CA GLY A 166 11.44 12.38 5.13
C GLY A 166 10.38 11.29 5.31
N TYR A 167 9.11 11.64 5.48
CA TYR A 167 8.03 10.66 5.45
C TYR A 167 7.85 10.15 4.02
N MET A 168 7.53 8.86 3.88
CA MET A 168 7.00 8.37 2.61
C MET A 168 5.48 8.56 2.58
N VAL A 169 4.94 8.88 1.41
CA VAL A 169 3.50 9.09 1.23
C VAL A 169 2.96 8.14 0.17
N ARG A 170 1.85 7.48 0.50
CA ARG A 170 0.98 6.82 -0.46
C ARG A 170 -0.22 7.71 -0.75
N THR A 171 -0.46 7.98 -2.03
CA THR A 171 -1.66 8.68 -2.52
C THR A 171 -2.36 7.86 -3.61
N ARG A 172 -3.42 8.40 -4.21
CA ARG A 172 -4.20 7.74 -5.26
C ARG A 172 -4.38 8.62 -6.49
N ALA A 173 -4.30 8.01 -7.68
CA ALA A 173 -4.49 8.69 -8.96
C ALA A 173 -5.97 8.87 -9.33
N ASP A 174 -6.86 8.07 -8.74
CA ASP A 174 -8.30 8.01 -9.02
C ASP A 174 -9.08 7.60 -7.76
N ALA A 175 -10.39 7.85 -7.76
CA ALA A 175 -11.30 7.48 -6.69
C ALA A 175 -12.72 7.25 -7.18
N ASN A 176 -13.38 6.20 -6.68
CA ASN A 176 -14.80 5.94 -6.92
C ASN A 176 -15.18 5.89 -8.41
N THR A 177 -14.25 5.47 -9.27
CA THR A 177 -14.39 5.42 -10.74
C THR A 177 -14.60 6.77 -11.45
N ARG A 178 -14.57 7.90 -10.73
CA ARG A 178 -14.96 9.20 -11.28
C ARG A 178 -14.01 9.67 -12.37
N GLU A 179 -12.71 9.67 -12.08
CA GLU A 179 -11.68 10.10 -13.02
C GLU A 179 -11.71 9.28 -14.32
N ALA A 180 -11.94 7.98 -14.22
CA ALA A 180 -12.04 7.11 -15.39
C ALA A 180 -13.31 7.34 -16.22
N ARG A 181 -14.46 7.58 -15.59
CA ARG A 181 -15.71 7.89 -16.31
C ARG A 181 -15.62 9.23 -17.05
N ASP A 182 -15.01 10.22 -16.41
CA ASP A 182 -14.89 11.59 -16.95
C ASP A 182 -13.64 11.76 -17.85
N ASN A 183 -12.78 10.74 -17.96
CA ASN A 183 -11.45 10.81 -18.56
C ASN A 183 -10.59 11.97 -18.01
N ASP A 184 -10.70 12.22 -16.71
CA ASP A 184 -10.06 13.34 -16.00
C ASP A 184 -8.73 12.93 -15.39
N THR A 185 -7.63 13.40 -15.97
CA THR A 185 -6.26 13.05 -15.53
C THR A 185 -5.71 13.99 -14.45
N ARG A 186 -6.46 14.99 -13.98
CA ARG A 186 -5.95 16.00 -13.05
C ARG A 186 -5.45 15.40 -11.73
N ARG A 187 -6.19 14.44 -11.16
CA ARG A 187 -5.79 13.75 -9.92
C ARG A 187 -4.53 12.91 -10.12
N LYS A 188 -4.43 12.17 -11.23
CA LYS A 188 -3.22 11.42 -11.63
C LYS A 188 -2.00 12.33 -11.73
N ILE A 189 -2.13 13.46 -12.42
CA ILE A 189 -1.05 14.43 -12.60
C ILE A 189 -0.61 15.00 -11.24
N ALA A 190 -1.57 15.40 -10.39
CA ALA A 190 -1.28 15.89 -9.05
C ALA A 190 -0.59 14.82 -8.19
N ALA A 191 -1.02 13.56 -8.25
CA ALA A 191 -0.39 12.45 -7.53
C ALA A 191 1.08 12.24 -7.90
N PHE A 192 1.41 12.29 -9.19
CA PHE A 192 2.80 12.14 -9.65
C PHE A 192 3.65 13.37 -9.32
N GLN A 193 3.09 14.57 -9.39
CA GLN A 193 3.81 15.82 -9.10
C GLN A 193 3.96 16.11 -7.60
N SER A 194 3.17 15.47 -6.74
CA SER A 194 3.23 15.72 -5.28
C SER A 194 4.47 15.11 -4.61
N GLY A 195 5.21 14.24 -5.31
CA GLY A 195 6.36 13.53 -4.75
C GLY A 195 5.99 12.34 -3.85
N ALA A 196 4.73 11.89 -3.85
CA ALA A 196 4.35 10.66 -3.16
C ALA A 196 5.14 9.47 -3.73
N GLN A 197 5.67 8.61 -2.86
CA GLN A 197 6.49 7.46 -3.25
C GLN A 197 5.65 6.29 -3.76
N ALA A 198 4.38 6.22 -3.38
CA ALA A 198 3.43 5.23 -3.89
C ALA A 198 2.15 5.90 -4.38
N VAL A 199 1.68 5.51 -5.56
CA VAL A 199 0.42 5.97 -6.14
C VAL A 199 -0.44 4.76 -6.48
N SER A 200 -1.59 4.62 -5.81
CA SER A 200 -2.56 3.57 -6.09
C SER A 200 -3.54 3.98 -7.19
N THR A 201 -4.03 3.01 -7.94
CA THR A 201 -5.00 3.18 -9.03
C THR A 201 -5.79 1.89 -9.25
N ASP A 202 -7.05 2.01 -9.61
CA ASP A 202 -7.87 0.89 -10.11
C ASP A 202 -7.68 0.67 -11.63
N TYR A 203 -6.96 1.57 -12.32
CA TYR A 203 -6.89 1.68 -13.78
C TYR A 203 -5.46 1.49 -14.30
N TYR A 204 -4.77 0.46 -13.81
CA TYR A 204 -3.46 0.06 -14.35
C TYR A 204 -3.53 -0.46 -15.80
N LEU A 205 -4.71 -0.94 -16.20
CA LEU A 205 -5.09 -1.21 -17.60
C LEU A 205 -6.09 -0.14 -18.09
N PRO A 206 -6.17 0.10 -19.42
CA PRO A 206 -7.10 1.08 -19.98
C PRO A 206 -8.57 0.78 -19.64
N ALA A 207 -9.31 1.82 -19.26
CA ALA A 207 -10.72 1.75 -18.88
C ALA A 207 -11.68 1.63 -20.08
N THR A 208 -11.53 0.57 -20.88
CA THR A 208 -12.25 0.37 -22.15
C THR A 208 -13.78 0.33 -22.03
N HIS A 209 -14.32 0.08 -20.83
CA HIS A 209 -15.77 0.00 -20.57
C HIS A 209 -16.48 1.34 -20.46
N PHE A 210 -15.76 2.47 -20.38
CA PHE A 210 -16.35 3.82 -20.32
C PHE A 210 -16.32 4.58 -21.65
N GLY A 211 -15.91 3.92 -22.74
CA GLY A 211 -15.77 4.58 -24.05
C GLY A 211 -14.58 5.53 -24.14
N ASN A 212 -13.60 5.39 -23.24
CA ASN A 212 -12.34 6.10 -23.25
C ASN A 212 -11.19 5.15 -22.86
N GLU A 213 -9.97 5.67 -22.84
CA GLU A 213 -8.75 4.90 -22.53
C GLU A 213 -8.06 5.42 -21.26
N TYR A 214 -8.84 5.89 -20.26
CA TYR A 214 -8.26 6.32 -18.99
C TYR A 214 -7.38 5.21 -18.41
N GLN A 215 -6.12 5.54 -18.18
CA GLN A 215 -5.12 4.62 -17.64
C GLN A 215 -4.13 5.40 -16.77
N VAL A 216 -3.70 4.74 -15.70
CA VAL A 216 -2.62 5.18 -14.83
C VAL A 216 -1.48 4.19 -14.95
N SER A 217 -0.39 4.64 -15.56
CA SER A 217 0.85 3.90 -15.68
C SER A 217 2.03 4.86 -15.52
N LEU A 218 3.16 4.30 -15.08
CA LEU A 218 4.43 5.00 -15.10
C LEU A 218 5.19 4.59 -16.37
N PRO A 219 5.89 5.52 -17.06
CA PRO A 219 6.77 5.18 -18.18
C PRO A 219 7.92 4.24 -17.82
N GLN A 220 8.33 4.24 -16.55
CA GLN A 220 9.36 3.35 -15.97
C GLN A 220 8.86 2.86 -14.61
N PRO A 221 9.24 1.66 -14.15
CA PRO A 221 8.85 1.14 -12.83
C PRO A 221 9.22 2.06 -11.66
N VAL A 222 10.31 2.82 -11.80
CA VAL A 222 10.79 3.80 -10.82
C VAL A 222 11.12 5.10 -11.54
N GLN A 223 10.96 6.22 -10.83
CA GLN A 223 11.27 7.56 -11.31
C GLN A 223 12.00 8.34 -10.24
N CYS A 224 12.80 9.31 -10.65
CA CYS A 224 13.33 10.31 -9.74
C CYS A 224 12.19 11.10 -9.12
N ASN A 225 12.19 11.21 -7.79
CA ASN A 225 11.19 11.96 -7.07
C ASN A 225 11.29 13.47 -7.42
N PRO A 226 10.23 14.12 -7.92
CA PRO A 226 10.31 15.52 -8.35
C PRO A 226 10.53 16.52 -7.20
N ILE A 227 10.46 16.06 -5.94
CA ILE A 227 10.53 16.89 -4.74
C ILE A 227 11.84 16.70 -3.98
N THR A 228 12.31 15.45 -3.89
CA THR A 228 13.46 15.09 -3.04
C THR A 228 14.65 14.55 -3.80
N ALA A 229 14.51 14.15 -5.07
CA ALA A 229 15.65 13.71 -5.83
C ALA A 229 16.56 14.90 -6.21
N PRO A 230 17.88 14.71 -6.24
CA PRO A 230 18.78 15.75 -6.74
C PRO A 230 18.58 15.97 -8.24
N ASP A 231 18.94 17.17 -8.73
CA ASP A 231 18.79 17.56 -10.14
C ASP A 231 19.50 16.62 -11.14
N TYR A 232 20.52 15.89 -10.68
CA TYR A 232 21.28 14.93 -11.47
C TYR A 232 20.76 13.49 -11.36
N CYS A 233 19.62 13.27 -10.69
CA CYS A 233 19.05 11.92 -10.56
C CYS A 233 18.73 11.35 -11.94
N GLN A 234 19.21 10.13 -12.18
CA GLN A 234 18.93 9.34 -13.38
C GLN A 234 18.60 7.91 -12.94
N ILE A 235 17.50 7.38 -13.46
CA ILE A 235 17.09 6.00 -13.25
C ILE A 235 17.34 5.24 -14.56
N ASN A 236 18.13 4.17 -14.46
CA ASN A 236 18.36 3.22 -15.54
C ASN A 236 17.78 1.86 -15.10
N GLU A 237 16.51 1.61 -15.40
CA GLU A 237 15.94 0.26 -15.31
C GLU A 237 16.21 -0.43 -16.66
N TRP A 238 17.12 -1.41 -16.67
CA TRP A 238 17.42 -2.27 -17.82
C TRP A 238 16.79 -3.64 -17.64
#